data_AF-A0A7X9H1R0-F1
#
_entry.id   AF-A0A7X9H1R0-F1
#
_cell.length_a   1.000
_cell.length_b   1.000
_cell.length_c   1.000
_cell.angle_alpha   90.00
_cell.angle_beta   90.00
_cell.angle_gamma   90.00
#
_symmetry.space_group_name_H-M   'P 1'
#
loop_
_entity.id
_entity.type
_entity.pdbx_description
1 polymer ?
#
loop_
_entity_poly.entity_id
_entity_poly.type
_entity_poly.pdbx_seq_one_letter_code
_entity_poly.pdbx_strand_id
1 'polypeptide(L)'
;MNIFAMYYFYFIVYSFLGWVCETTYCSLAAKKFINRGFLVGPFCPIYGTGAVLVLLLLKDYKSDLFVFFGMSILIAAVVEYLSSYLLEKIFNLSLWDYSKNKFNLNGRICVKNLLLFALLCLIIIYVTDPILENITRSMPTWVIDTILIVATILFSVDAFITSKVVVQIKKLALNHQLDLEEMTKVRDNVIEDIEEEKEAFIKEKATMLEQKASAIEKEKNMLEKSLEKAFNGKQKVKYSYKRLLQAFPKMKMPDSPETIKKFRENLKKLNRYRKIK
;
A
#
# COMPACT_ATOMS: atom_id res chain seq x y z
N MET A 1 11.47 9.51 16.83
CA MET A 1 10.36 8.65 16.35
C MET A 1 9.47 8.33 17.54
N ASN A 2 8.14 8.37 17.38
CA ASN A 2 7.23 7.94 18.45
C ASN A 2 7.41 6.44 18.72
N ILE A 3 7.40 6.02 19.98
CA ILE A 3 7.51 4.62 20.38
C ILE A 3 6.44 3.74 19.72
N PHE A 4 5.23 4.27 19.53
CA PHE A 4 4.17 3.56 18.81
C PHE A 4 4.54 3.30 17.35
N ALA A 5 5.06 4.30 16.65
CA ALA A 5 5.49 4.16 15.25
C ALA A 5 6.65 3.16 15.12
N MET A 6 7.55 3.12 16.10
CA MET A 6 8.66 2.16 16.15
C MET A 6 8.15 0.71 16.25
N TYR A 7 7.27 0.42 17.21
CA TYR A 7 6.71 -0.93 17.35
C TYR A 7 5.80 -1.31 16.18
N TYR A 8 5.10 -0.35 15.59
CA TYR A 8 4.32 -0.60 14.38
C TYR A 8 5.22 -0.92 13.17
N PHE A 9 6.36 -0.23 13.04
CA PHE A 9 7.35 -0.57 12.03
C PHE A 9 7.90 -1.98 12.23
N TYR A 10 8.21 -2.35 13.48
CA TYR A 10 8.64 -3.71 13.82
C TYR A 10 7.57 -4.74 13.48
N PHE A 11 6.30 -4.47 13.81
CA PHE A 11 5.18 -5.32 13.44
C PHE A 11 5.14 -5.59 11.93
N ILE A 12 5.27 -4.56 11.10
CA ILE A 12 5.26 -4.71 9.63
C ILE A 12 6.45 -5.54 9.15
N VAL A 13 7.67 -5.22 9.61
CA VAL A 13 8.88 -5.93 9.19
C VAL A 13 8.84 -7.40 9.62
N TYR A 14 8.45 -7.70 10.86
CA TYR A 14 8.34 -9.07 11.34
C TYR A 14 7.19 -9.84 10.68
N SER A 15 6.09 -9.17 10.33
CA SER A 15 5.02 -9.80 9.55
C SER A 15 5.50 -10.21 8.15
N PHE A 16 6.33 -9.39 7.52
CA PHE A 16 6.94 -9.69 6.22
C PHE A 16 8.00 -10.79 6.34
N LEU A 17 8.92 -10.71 7.32
CA LEU A 17 9.94 -11.74 7.54
C LEU A 17 9.32 -13.11 7.87
N GLY A 18 8.26 -13.12 8.68
CA GLY A 18 7.49 -14.34 8.96
C GLY A 18 6.88 -14.93 7.69
N TRP A 19 6.30 -14.09 6.82
CA TRP A 19 5.79 -14.54 5.53
C TRP A 19 6.90 -15.13 4.64
N VAL A 20 8.07 -14.51 4.56
CA VAL A 20 9.22 -15.05 3.80
C VAL A 20 9.65 -16.40 4.37
N CYS A 21 9.73 -16.53 5.69
CA CYS A 21 10.13 -17.78 6.34
C CYS A 21 9.14 -18.91 6.04
N GLU A 22 7.85 -18.67 6.24
CA GLU A 22 6.79 -19.66 6.05
C GLU A 22 6.66 -20.08 4.58
N THR A 23 6.65 -19.09 3.68
CA THR A 23 6.56 -19.31 2.23
C THR A 23 7.76 -20.09 1.74
N THR A 24 8.97 -19.78 2.21
CA THR A 24 10.19 -20.51 1.84
C THR A 24 10.15 -21.94 2.36
N TYR A 25 9.80 -22.14 3.63
CA TYR A 25 9.73 -23.46 4.27
C TYR A 25 8.76 -24.39 3.52
N CYS A 26 7.55 -23.90 3.25
CA CYS A 26 6.53 -24.67 2.55
C CYS A 26 6.85 -24.85 1.06
N SER A 27 7.41 -23.85 0.39
CA SER A 27 7.74 -23.94 -1.03
C SER A 27 8.87 -24.93 -1.30
N LEU A 28 9.88 -24.98 -0.42
CA LEU A 28 10.97 -25.96 -0.50
C LEU A 28 10.46 -27.38 -0.23
N ALA A 29 9.58 -27.56 0.77
CA ALA A 29 9.00 -28.86 1.08
C ALA A 29 8.11 -29.39 -0.06
N ALA A 30 7.35 -28.52 -0.73
CA ALA A 30 6.42 -28.89 -1.80
C ALA A 30 7.03 -28.85 -3.21
N LYS A 31 8.28 -28.35 -3.37
CA LYS A 31 8.95 -28.08 -4.66
C LYS A 31 8.13 -27.20 -5.61
N LYS A 32 7.20 -26.40 -5.09
CA LYS A 32 6.34 -25.46 -5.80
C LYS A 32 6.21 -24.21 -4.95
N PHE A 33 6.05 -23.04 -5.58
CA PHE A 33 5.80 -21.83 -4.83
C PHE A 33 4.43 -21.89 -4.17
N ILE A 34 4.39 -21.85 -2.83
CA ILE A 34 3.16 -21.86 -2.05
C ILE A 34 3.14 -20.59 -1.19
N ASN A 35 2.26 -19.66 -1.55
CA ASN A 35 1.96 -18.51 -0.70
C ASN A 35 1.10 -18.98 0.49
N ARG A 36 1.71 -19.03 1.68
CA ARG A 36 1.11 -19.50 2.95
C ARG A 36 0.55 -18.37 3.82
N GLY A 37 0.65 -17.11 3.37
CA GLY A 37 0.03 -16.00 4.07
C GLY A 37 -1.47 -16.23 4.25
N PHE A 38 -2.01 -15.93 5.44
CA PHE A 38 -3.46 -15.81 5.64
C PHE A 38 -4.05 -14.71 4.75
N LEU A 39 -3.27 -13.64 4.64
CA LEU A 39 -3.44 -12.52 3.73
C LEU A 39 -2.97 -12.92 2.32
N VAL A 40 -3.63 -12.38 1.28
CA VAL A 40 -3.24 -12.59 -0.12
C VAL A 40 -1.83 -12.04 -0.38
N GLY A 41 -1.45 -10.99 0.34
CA GLY A 41 -0.20 -10.28 0.24
C GLY A 41 0.92 -10.86 1.12
N PRO A 42 2.12 -10.26 1.05
CA PRO A 42 3.33 -10.81 1.67
C PRO A 42 3.43 -10.51 3.17
N PHE A 43 2.35 -10.70 3.93
CA PHE A 43 2.29 -10.39 5.34
C PHE A 43 1.67 -11.53 6.13
N CYS A 44 2.33 -11.92 7.20
CA CYS A 44 1.81 -12.89 8.15
C CYS A 44 1.68 -12.22 9.55
N PRO A 45 0.52 -11.62 9.86
CA PRO A 45 0.33 -10.80 11.07
C PRO A 45 0.64 -11.49 12.40
N ILE A 46 0.50 -12.82 12.43
CA ILE A 46 0.80 -13.64 13.62
C ILE A 46 2.27 -13.51 14.03
N TYR A 47 3.19 -13.47 13.07
CA TYR A 47 4.62 -13.31 13.32
C TYR A 47 4.96 -11.89 13.78
N GLY A 48 4.33 -10.87 13.18
CA GLY A 48 4.47 -9.48 13.65
C GLY A 48 3.98 -9.32 15.09
N THR A 49 2.82 -9.89 15.41
CA THR A 49 2.23 -9.84 16.75
C THR A 49 3.12 -10.56 17.76
N GLY A 50 3.56 -11.78 17.45
CA GLY A 50 4.44 -12.56 18.32
C GLY A 50 5.77 -11.84 18.59
N ALA A 51 6.41 -11.32 17.55
CA ALA A 51 7.66 -10.60 17.67
C ALA A 51 7.51 -9.34 18.54
N VAL A 52 6.48 -8.52 18.31
CA VAL A 52 6.24 -7.32 19.12
C VAL A 52 5.96 -7.66 20.58
N LEU A 53 5.18 -8.71 20.86
CA LEU A 53 4.94 -9.16 22.24
C LEU A 53 6.23 -9.62 22.92
N VAL A 54 7.09 -10.35 22.22
CA VAL A 54 8.41 -10.74 22.74
C VAL A 54 9.27 -9.52 23.02
N LEU A 55 9.31 -8.55 22.12
CA LEU A 55 10.10 -7.32 22.31
C LEU A 55 9.57 -6.43 23.44
N LEU A 56 8.25 -6.39 23.65
CA LEU A 56 7.63 -5.60 24.71
C LEU A 56 7.77 -6.28 26.08
N LEU A 57 7.64 -7.60 26.15
CA LEU A 57 7.53 -8.33 27.43
C LEU A 57 8.84 -9.00 27.86
N LEU A 58 9.71 -9.38 26.92
CA LEU A 58 10.86 -10.23 27.19
C LEU A 58 12.23 -9.58 26.94
N LYS A 59 12.27 -8.34 26.44
CA LYS A 59 13.54 -7.67 26.14
C LYS A 59 14.43 -7.51 27.37
N ASP A 60 13.84 -7.21 28.54
CA ASP A 60 14.57 -7.06 29.81
C ASP A 60 15.03 -8.41 30.41
N TYR A 61 14.43 -9.52 29.98
CA TYR A 61 14.77 -10.87 30.43
C TYR A 61 15.81 -11.56 29.55
N LYS A 62 16.40 -10.85 28.58
CA LYS A 62 17.43 -11.36 27.65
C LYS A 62 18.68 -11.93 28.36
N SER A 63 18.96 -11.54 29.59
CA SER A 63 20.10 -12.06 30.37
C SER A 63 19.85 -13.44 30.98
N ASP A 64 18.59 -13.75 31.31
CA ASP A 64 18.18 -15.05 31.84
C ASP A 64 17.55 -15.89 30.72
N LEU A 65 18.39 -16.69 30.05
CA LEU A 65 17.97 -17.50 28.91
C LEU A 65 16.86 -18.49 29.27
N PHE A 66 16.84 -19.00 30.51
CA PHE A 66 15.86 -20.00 30.94
C PHE A 66 14.48 -19.35 31.09
N VAL A 67 14.42 -18.21 31.77
CA VAL A 67 13.18 -17.43 31.91
C VAL A 67 12.71 -16.93 30.55
N PHE A 68 13.62 -16.39 29.73
CA PHE A 68 13.29 -15.92 28.39
C PHE A 68 12.69 -17.04 27.53
N PHE A 69 13.31 -18.22 27.51
CA PHE A 69 12.85 -19.33 26.69
C PHE A 69 11.49 -19.87 27.16
N GLY A 70 11.31 -20.04 28.47
CA GLY A 70 10.03 -20.47 29.05
C GLY A 70 8.89 -19.50 28.75
N MET A 71 9.14 -18.20 28.90
CA MET A 71 8.15 -17.17 28.58
C MET A 71 7.88 -17.05 27.07
N SER A 72 8.89 -17.27 26.23
CA SER A 72 8.72 -17.28 24.77
C SER A 72 7.80 -18.41 24.32
N ILE A 73 7.92 -19.60 24.93
CA ILE A 73 6.98 -20.72 24.70
C ILE A 73 5.56 -20.31 25.07
N LEU A 74 5.37 -19.64 26.21
CA LEU A 74 4.05 -19.21 26.66
C LEU A 74 3.44 -18.18 25.70
N ILE A 75 4.21 -17.16 25.28
CA ILE A 75 3.74 -16.16 24.31
C ILE A 75 3.37 -16.83 22.99
N ALA A 76 4.23 -17.72 22.48
CA ALA A 76 3.95 -18.47 21.25
C ALA A 76 2.65 -19.28 21.38
N ALA A 77 2.45 -19.98 22.50
CA ALA A 77 1.25 -20.76 22.75
C ALA A 77 -0.02 -19.90 22.76
N VAL A 78 0.02 -18.75 23.44
CA VAL A 78 -1.12 -17.83 23.50
C VAL A 78 -1.43 -17.27 22.11
N VAL A 79 -0.41 -16.77 21.39
CA VAL A 79 -0.59 -16.17 20.07
C VAL A 79 -1.10 -17.19 19.06
N GLU A 80 -0.51 -18.39 19.02
CA GLU A 80 -0.90 -19.45 18.08
C GLU A 80 -2.30 -19.99 18.39
N TYR A 81 -2.60 -20.25 19.67
CA TYR A 81 -3.91 -20.75 20.08
C TYR A 81 -5.01 -19.72 19.81
N LEU A 82 -4.79 -18.46 20.19
CA LEU A 82 -5.77 -17.38 19.98
C LEU A 82 -5.97 -17.12 18.49
N SER A 83 -4.91 -17.13 17.69
CA SER A 83 -5.02 -16.96 16.24
C SER A 83 -5.83 -18.08 15.60
N SER A 84 -5.53 -19.33 15.93
CA SER A 84 -6.31 -20.49 15.46
C SER A 84 -7.79 -20.39 15.88
N TYR A 85 -8.05 -20.00 17.13
CA TYR A 85 -9.41 -19.86 17.65
C TYR A 85 -10.19 -18.73 16.97
N LEU A 86 -9.58 -17.55 16.79
CA LEU A 86 -10.20 -16.41 16.12
C LEU A 86 -10.50 -16.72 14.65
N LEU A 87 -9.58 -17.41 13.97
CA LEU A 87 -9.79 -17.86 12.59
C LEU A 87 -10.99 -18.79 12.47
N GLU A 88 -11.10 -19.76 13.38
CA GLU A 88 -12.23 -20.66 13.41
C GLU A 88 -13.54 -19.93 13.75
N LYS A 89 -13.55 -19.01 14.72
CA LYS A 89 -14.78 -18.33 15.12
C LYS A 89 -15.29 -17.29 14.12
N ILE A 90 -14.38 -16.52 13.52
CA ILE A 90 -14.76 -15.44 12.60
C ILE A 90 -15.00 -16.02 11.21
N PHE A 91 -14.13 -16.93 10.77
CA PHE A 91 -14.10 -17.39 9.38
C PHE A 91 -14.52 -18.85 9.20
N ASN A 92 -14.76 -19.62 10.27
CA ASN A 92 -14.98 -21.08 10.22
C ASN A 92 -13.86 -21.80 9.43
N LEU A 93 -12.64 -21.29 9.54
CA LEU A 93 -11.48 -21.77 8.80
C LEU A 93 -10.41 -22.22 9.78
N SER A 94 -9.76 -23.35 9.46
CA SER A 94 -8.52 -23.75 10.11
C SER A 94 -7.38 -23.74 9.08
N LEU A 95 -6.33 -22.97 9.36
CA LEU A 95 -5.15 -22.87 8.50
C LEU A 95 -4.13 -23.99 8.74
N TRP A 96 -4.17 -24.61 9.92
CA TRP A 96 -3.29 -25.70 10.32
C TRP A 96 -4.02 -26.65 11.27
N ASP A 97 -3.64 -27.92 11.22
CA ASP A 97 -4.16 -28.95 12.12
C ASP A 97 -3.01 -29.81 12.67
N TYR A 98 -2.79 -29.72 13.98
CA TYR A 98 -1.80 -30.49 14.72
C TYR A 98 -2.41 -31.68 15.47
N SER A 99 -3.64 -32.09 15.18
CA SER A 99 -4.32 -33.20 15.87
C SER A 99 -3.53 -34.52 15.81
N LYS A 100 -2.72 -34.71 14.76
CA LYS A 100 -1.85 -35.88 14.58
C LYS A 100 -0.50 -35.78 15.32
N ASN A 101 -0.17 -34.62 15.89
CA ASN A 101 1.08 -34.41 16.61
C ASN A 101 0.94 -34.79 18.08
N LYS A 102 2.00 -35.37 18.66
CA LYS A 102 2.06 -35.67 20.10
C LYS A 102 2.04 -34.38 20.92
N PHE A 103 1.38 -34.41 22.08
CA PHE A 103 1.23 -33.27 22.97
C PHE A 103 0.62 -32.04 22.27
N ASN A 104 -0.44 -32.25 21.49
CA ASN A 104 -1.24 -31.17 20.94
C ASN A 104 -2.36 -30.77 21.92
N LEU A 105 -2.81 -29.53 21.80
CA LEU A 105 -3.99 -29.03 22.51
C LEU A 105 -5.06 -28.66 21.48
N ASN A 106 -6.15 -29.43 21.43
CA ASN A 106 -7.27 -29.26 20.50
C ASN A 106 -6.85 -29.19 19.02
N GLY A 107 -5.70 -29.79 18.65
CA GLY A 107 -5.13 -29.65 17.31
C GLY A 107 -4.61 -28.25 16.94
N ARG A 108 -4.68 -27.26 17.85
CA ARG A 108 -4.34 -25.85 17.55
C ARG A 108 -2.87 -25.51 17.76
N ILE A 109 -2.29 -26.05 18.82
CA ILE A 109 -0.88 -25.88 19.18
C ILE A 109 -0.28 -27.25 19.48
N CYS A 110 1.03 -27.40 19.27
CA CYS A 110 1.75 -28.60 19.70
C CYS A 110 3.13 -28.24 20.24
N VAL A 111 3.60 -29.01 21.23
CA VAL A 111 4.89 -28.72 21.91
C VAL A 111 6.05 -28.58 20.92
N LYS A 112 6.09 -29.41 19.87
CA LYS A 112 7.13 -29.33 18.84
C LYS A 112 7.17 -27.93 18.18
N ASN A 113 6.02 -27.38 17.81
CA ASN A 113 5.96 -26.09 17.13
C ASN A 113 6.26 -24.93 18.09
N LEU A 114 5.77 -25.03 19.34
CA LEU A 114 6.07 -24.06 20.38
C LEU A 114 7.58 -23.95 20.66
N LEU A 115 8.29 -25.08 20.66
CA LEU A 115 9.75 -25.08 20.80
C LEU A 115 10.46 -24.41 19.62
N LEU A 116 9.99 -24.66 18.39
CA LEU A 116 10.53 -24.01 17.19
C LEU A 116 10.29 -22.48 17.24
N PHE A 117 9.10 -22.04 17.66
CA PHE A 117 8.82 -20.62 17.84
C PHE A 117 9.64 -19.99 18.95
N ALA A 118 9.86 -20.68 20.06
CA ALA A 118 10.73 -20.18 21.13
C ALA A 118 12.19 -20.01 20.65
N LEU A 119 12.70 -20.93 19.82
CA LEU A 119 13.99 -20.75 19.14
C LEU A 119 13.98 -19.56 18.19
N LEU A 120 12.89 -19.34 17.45
CA LEU A 120 12.74 -18.16 16.60
C LEU A 120 12.74 -16.87 17.43
N CYS A 121 12.16 -16.85 18.63
CA CYS A 121 12.20 -15.71 19.55
C CYS A 121 13.63 -15.37 19.99
N LEU A 122 14.51 -16.37 20.15
CA LEU A 122 15.93 -16.13 20.40
C LEU A 122 16.60 -15.44 19.21
N ILE A 123 16.34 -15.91 17.98
CA ILE A 123 16.83 -15.23 16.77
C ILE A 123 16.31 -13.80 16.72
N ILE A 124 15.05 -13.58 17.11
CA ILE A 124 14.47 -12.26 17.14
C ILE A 124 15.28 -11.33 18.06
N ILE A 125 15.47 -11.70 19.33
CA ILE A 125 16.05 -10.82 20.34
C ILE A 125 17.57 -10.63 20.23
N TYR A 126 18.30 -11.65 19.74
CA TYR A 126 19.77 -11.60 19.66
C TYR A 126 20.27 -11.15 18.29
N VAL A 127 19.51 -11.37 17.22
CA VAL A 127 19.97 -11.08 15.85
C VAL A 127 19.13 -9.99 15.19
N THR A 128 17.82 -10.19 15.08
CA THR A 128 17.01 -9.27 14.26
C THR A 128 16.73 -7.93 14.95
N ASP A 129 16.44 -7.94 16.26
CA ASP A 129 16.17 -6.72 17.04
C ASP A 129 17.34 -5.72 16.98
N PRO A 130 18.61 -6.10 17.25
CA PRO A 130 19.71 -5.14 17.13
C PRO A 130 19.93 -4.66 15.70
N ILE A 131 19.65 -5.48 14.68
CA ILE A 131 19.71 -5.06 13.27
C ILE A 131 18.63 -4.01 12.98
N LEU A 132 17.38 -4.27 13.37
CA LEU A 132 16.26 -3.35 13.19
C LEU A 132 16.47 -2.05 13.98
N GLU A 133 16.99 -2.14 15.20
CA GLU A 133 17.34 -0.98 16.02
C GLU A 133 18.41 -0.12 15.34
N ASN A 134 19.44 -0.73 14.75
CA ASN A 134 20.45 0.00 14.00
C ASN A 134 19.87 0.67 12.74
N ILE A 135 19.06 -0.06 11.97
CA ILE A 135 18.37 0.48 10.77
C ILE A 135 17.49 1.67 11.14
N THR A 136 16.67 1.53 12.16
CA THR A 136 15.73 2.59 12.60
C THR A 136 16.45 3.80 13.19
N ARG A 137 17.62 3.62 13.80
CA ARG A 137 18.47 4.73 14.26
C ARG A 137 19.17 5.45 13.10
N SER A 138 19.55 4.74 12.04
CA SER A 138 20.24 5.31 10.88
C SER A 138 19.29 5.98 9.88
N MET A 139 18.00 5.64 9.89
CA MET A 139 17.02 6.21 8.96
C MET A 139 16.39 7.49 9.50
N PRO A 140 16.17 8.51 8.65
CA PRO A 140 15.42 9.69 9.04
C PRO A 140 13.94 9.34 9.23
N THR A 141 13.28 10.00 10.19
CA THR A 141 11.90 9.66 10.61
C THR A 141 10.89 9.73 9.46
N TRP A 142 11.04 10.69 8.54
CA TRP A 142 10.12 10.84 7.40
C TRP A 142 10.13 9.62 6.47
N VAL A 143 11.26 8.91 6.35
CA VAL A 143 11.35 7.68 5.55
C VAL A 143 10.52 6.58 6.21
N ILE A 144 10.68 6.41 7.53
CA ILE A 144 9.94 5.40 8.29
C ILE A 144 8.44 5.71 8.24
N ASP A 145 8.05 6.97 8.46
CA ASP A 145 6.64 7.37 8.39
C ASP A 145 6.04 7.13 7.00
N THR A 146 6.80 7.38 5.93
CA THR A 146 6.37 7.08 4.55
C THR A 146 6.20 5.58 4.34
N ILE A 147 7.16 4.76 4.78
CA ILE A 147 7.07 3.30 4.71
C ILE A 147 5.84 2.80 5.46
N LEU A 148 5.59 3.33 6.66
CA LEU A 148 4.43 2.96 7.47
C LEU A 148 3.12 3.30 6.78
N ILE A 149 2.98 4.49 6.20
CA ILE A 149 1.77 4.89 5.46
C ILE A 149 1.54 3.93 4.29
N VAL A 150 2.56 3.69 3.47
CA VAL A 150 2.47 2.79 2.31
C VAL A 150 2.12 1.37 2.75
N ALA A 151 2.82 0.84 3.76
CA ALA A 151 2.57 -0.49 4.30
C ALA A 151 1.16 -0.62 4.89
N THR A 152 0.65 0.42 5.56
CA THR A 152 -0.72 0.45 6.11
C THR A 152 -1.75 0.36 5.00
N ILE A 153 -1.56 1.11 3.91
CA ILE A 153 -2.46 1.08 2.75
C ILE A 153 -2.45 -0.32 2.12
N LEU A 154 -1.26 -0.89 1.88
CA LEU A 154 -1.13 -2.23 1.32
C LEU A 154 -1.79 -3.29 2.21
N PHE A 155 -1.52 -3.24 3.51
CA PHE A 155 -2.11 -4.15 4.48
C PHE A 155 -3.64 -4.04 4.53
N SER A 156 -4.18 -2.82 4.45
CA SER A 156 -5.62 -2.57 4.50
C SER A 156 -6.33 -3.07 3.24
N VAL A 157 -5.75 -2.81 2.07
CA VAL A 157 -6.25 -3.33 0.79
C VAL A 157 -6.23 -4.86 0.81
N ASP A 158 -5.13 -5.45 1.28
CA ASP A 158 -4.98 -6.89 1.31
C ASP A 158 -5.93 -7.58 2.29
N ALA A 159 -6.11 -7.00 3.48
CA ALA A 159 -7.11 -7.47 4.44
C ALA A 159 -8.53 -7.40 3.87
N PHE A 160 -8.85 -6.34 3.12
CA PHE A 160 -10.14 -6.22 2.45
C PHE A 160 -10.34 -7.29 1.38
N ILE A 161 -9.36 -7.50 0.50
CA ILE A 161 -9.38 -8.55 -0.53
C ILE A 161 -9.54 -9.92 0.12
N THR A 162 -8.69 -10.23 1.11
CA THR A 162 -8.72 -11.49 1.86
C THR A 162 -10.09 -11.73 2.48
N SER A 163 -10.73 -10.70 3.05
CA SER A 163 -12.07 -10.83 3.62
C SER A 163 -13.12 -11.24 2.59
N LYS A 164 -13.07 -10.69 1.36
CA LYS A 164 -13.96 -11.08 0.26
C LYS A 164 -13.72 -12.54 -0.16
N VAL A 165 -12.44 -12.91 -0.36
CA VAL A 165 -12.03 -14.28 -0.71
C VAL A 165 -12.57 -15.28 0.30
N VAL A 166 -12.39 -15.01 1.60
CA VAL A 166 -12.83 -15.92 2.65
C VAL A 166 -14.36 -16.05 2.70
N VAL A 167 -15.11 -14.97 2.46
CA VAL A 167 -16.59 -15.03 2.37
C VAL A 167 -17.03 -15.89 1.17
N GLN A 168 -16.36 -15.78 0.02
CA GLN A 168 -16.64 -16.62 -1.15
C GLN A 168 -16.26 -18.09 -0.92
N ILE A 169 -15.09 -18.36 -0.34
CA ILE A 169 -14.69 -19.72 0.08
C ILE A 169 -15.73 -20.31 1.02
N LYS A 170 -16.21 -19.55 2.02
CA LYS A 170 -17.23 -20.04 2.96
C LYS A 170 -18.55 -20.42 2.27
N LYS A 171 -18.98 -19.63 1.27
CA LYS A 171 -20.18 -19.96 0.47
C LYS A 171 -19.99 -21.26 -0.32
N LEU A 172 -18.80 -21.48 -0.87
CA LEU A 172 -18.47 -22.70 -1.63
C LEU A 172 -18.26 -23.91 -0.72
N ALA A 173 -17.62 -23.72 0.44
CA ALA A 173 -17.37 -24.75 1.46
C ALA A 173 -18.64 -25.26 2.14
N LEU A 174 -19.68 -24.42 2.22
CA LEU A 174 -21.00 -24.84 2.68
C LEU A 174 -21.63 -25.87 1.73
N ASN A 175 -21.23 -25.87 0.46
CA ASN A 175 -21.75 -26.78 -0.55
C ASN A 175 -20.89 -28.05 -0.70
N HIS A 176 -19.56 -27.99 -0.51
CA HIS A 176 -18.64 -29.15 -0.57
C HIS A 176 -17.53 -29.05 0.51
N GLN A 177 -17.14 -30.17 1.13
CA GLN A 177 -15.97 -30.23 2.03
C GLN A 177 -14.70 -29.93 1.22
N LEU A 178 -14.19 -28.70 1.28
CA LEU A 178 -13.06 -28.26 0.46
C LEU A 178 -11.71 -28.70 1.03
N ASP A 179 -10.84 -29.18 0.13
CA ASP A 179 -9.42 -29.44 0.40
C ASP A 179 -8.55 -28.21 0.07
N LEU A 180 -7.32 -28.16 0.58
CA LEU A 180 -6.38 -27.02 0.45
C LEU A 180 -6.14 -26.58 -1.02
N GLU A 181 -6.21 -27.51 -1.96
CA GLU A 181 -5.97 -27.28 -3.39
C GLU A 181 -7.15 -26.54 -4.08
N GLU A 182 -8.38 -26.73 -3.58
CA GLU A 182 -9.55 -25.99 -4.05
C GLU A 182 -9.58 -24.56 -3.49
N MET A 183 -9.11 -24.35 -2.26
CA MET A 183 -8.97 -23.00 -1.69
C MET A 183 -8.01 -22.12 -2.50
N THR A 184 -6.91 -22.69 -3.01
CA THR A 184 -6.01 -21.98 -3.94
C THR A 184 -6.70 -21.59 -5.23
N LYS A 185 -7.51 -22.46 -5.84
CA LYS A 185 -8.25 -22.13 -7.06
C LYS A 185 -9.31 -21.06 -6.84
N VAL A 186 -10.05 -21.13 -5.73
CA VAL A 186 -11.03 -20.10 -5.38
C VAL A 186 -10.34 -18.76 -5.15
N ARG A 187 -9.19 -18.75 -4.45
CA ARG A 187 -8.40 -17.53 -4.29
C ARG A 187 -8.01 -16.94 -5.64
N ASP A 188 -7.52 -17.76 -6.57
CA ASP A 188 -7.06 -17.28 -7.87
C ASP A 188 -8.23 -16.73 -8.71
N ASN A 189 -9.40 -17.37 -8.69
CA ASN A 189 -10.62 -16.86 -9.36
C ASN A 189 -11.10 -15.52 -8.77
N VAL A 190 -11.02 -15.35 -7.45
CA VAL A 190 -11.41 -14.08 -6.80
C VAL A 190 -10.41 -12.97 -7.10
N ILE A 191 -9.12 -13.30 -7.22
CA ILE A 191 -8.11 -12.34 -7.69
C ILE A 191 -8.45 -11.91 -9.11
N GLU A 192 -8.85 -12.82 -9.99
CA GLU A 192 -9.29 -12.52 -11.36
C GLU A 192 -10.54 -11.62 -11.37
N ASP A 193 -11.58 -11.92 -10.57
CA ASP A 193 -12.77 -11.07 -10.41
C ASP A 193 -12.40 -9.64 -9.94
N ILE A 194 -11.44 -9.52 -9.03
CA ILE A 194 -10.98 -8.22 -8.51
C ILE A 194 -10.14 -7.49 -9.54
N GLU A 195 -9.33 -8.19 -10.32
CA GLU A 195 -8.60 -7.61 -11.46
C GLU A 195 -9.57 -7.07 -12.51
N GLU A 196 -10.65 -7.80 -12.81
CA GLU A 196 -11.72 -7.32 -13.69
C GLU A 196 -12.46 -6.09 -13.11
N GLU A 197 -12.85 -6.10 -11.82
CA GLU A 197 -13.45 -4.95 -11.14
C GLU A 197 -12.51 -3.72 -11.19
N LYS A 198 -11.20 -3.95 -10.98
CA LYS A 198 -10.18 -2.90 -11.02
C LYS A 198 -10.01 -2.34 -12.44
N GLU A 199 -9.95 -3.19 -13.46
CA GLU A 199 -9.87 -2.76 -14.86
C GLU A 199 -11.11 -1.96 -15.26
N ALA A 200 -12.30 -2.41 -14.87
CA ALA A 200 -13.56 -1.70 -15.11
C ALA A 200 -13.54 -0.32 -14.43
N PHE A 201 -13.09 -0.23 -13.18
CA PHE A 201 -12.98 1.03 -12.44
C PHE A 201 -11.95 1.99 -13.05
N ILE A 202 -10.79 1.48 -13.49
CA ILE A 202 -9.77 2.27 -14.19
C ILE A 202 -10.34 2.81 -15.50
N LYS A 203 -11.03 1.98 -16.26
CA LYS A 203 -11.66 2.36 -17.53
C LYS A 203 -12.74 3.43 -17.31
N GLU A 204 -13.58 3.28 -16.30
CA GLU A 204 -14.58 4.28 -15.92
C GLU A 204 -13.94 5.64 -15.57
N LYS A 205 -12.90 5.64 -14.73
CA LYS A 205 -12.17 6.86 -14.38
C LYS A 205 -11.44 7.49 -15.57
N ALA A 206 -10.83 6.69 -16.43
CA ALA A 206 -10.18 7.18 -17.65
C ALA A 206 -11.20 7.87 -18.56
N THR A 207 -12.37 7.24 -18.75
CA THR A 207 -13.47 7.81 -19.54
C THR A 207 -13.98 9.14 -18.94
N MET A 208 -14.10 9.23 -17.61
CA MET A 208 -14.46 10.49 -16.93
C MET A 208 -13.40 11.60 -17.09
N LEU A 209 -12.11 11.24 -17.06
CA LEU A 209 -11.02 12.20 -17.27
C LEU A 209 -10.99 12.70 -18.72
N GLU A 210 -11.20 11.82 -19.70
CA GLU A 210 -11.32 12.19 -21.11
C GLU A 210 -12.51 13.12 -21.36
N GLN A 211 -13.67 12.84 -20.75
CA GLN A 211 -14.84 13.71 -20.82
C GLN A 211 -14.54 15.10 -20.24
N LYS A 212 -13.90 15.18 -19.07
CA LYS A 212 -13.48 16.47 -18.47
C LYS A 212 -12.48 17.21 -19.34
N ALA A 213 -11.48 16.52 -19.89
CA ALA A 213 -10.51 17.12 -20.80
C ALA A 213 -11.18 17.68 -22.05
N SER A 214 -12.14 16.94 -22.63
CA SER A 214 -12.91 17.40 -23.79
C SER A 214 -13.81 18.60 -23.48
N ALA A 215 -14.35 18.69 -22.26
CA ALA A 215 -15.15 19.83 -21.81
C ALA A 215 -14.28 21.08 -21.66
N ILE A 216 -13.09 20.96 -21.08
CA ILE A 216 -12.11 22.04 -20.97
C ILE A 216 -11.67 22.51 -22.36
N GLU A 217 -11.43 21.59 -23.30
CA GLU A 217 -11.05 21.92 -24.67
C GLU A 217 -12.19 22.68 -25.40
N LYS A 218 -13.44 22.29 -25.19
CA LYS A 218 -14.61 23.01 -25.72
C LYS A 218 -14.74 24.41 -25.13
N GLU A 219 -14.55 24.54 -23.82
CA GLU A 219 -14.62 25.83 -23.12
C GLU A 219 -13.50 26.78 -23.58
N LYS A 220 -12.27 26.26 -23.72
CA LYS A 220 -11.14 26.98 -24.31
C LYS A 220 -11.43 27.46 -25.73
N ASN A 221 -11.97 26.59 -26.59
CA ASN A 221 -12.35 26.94 -27.96
C ASN A 221 -13.49 28.00 -28.01
N MET A 222 -14.42 27.96 -27.05
CA MET A 222 -15.49 28.95 -26.91
C MET A 222 -14.95 30.31 -26.46
N LEU A 223 -14.00 30.31 -25.53
CA LEU A 223 -13.26 31.48 -25.07
C LEU A 223 -12.44 32.09 -26.20
N GLU A 224 -11.68 31.29 -26.95
CA GLU A 224 -10.91 31.74 -28.11
C GLU A 224 -11.82 32.36 -29.18
N LYS A 225 -12.95 31.72 -29.51
CA LYS A 225 -13.95 32.29 -30.43
C LYS A 225 -14.59 33.58 -29.92
N SER A 226 -14.83 33.68 -28.62
CA SER A 226 -15.38 34.89 -27.98
C SER A 226 -14.36 36.02 -27.98
N LEU A 227 -13.08 35.69 -27.77
CA LEU A 227 -11.95 36.60 -27.90
C LEU A 227 -11.84 37.10 -29.35
N GLU A 228 -11.86 36.20 -30.34
CA GLU A 228 -11.81 36.55 -31.76
C GLU A 228 -12.98 37.45 -32.18
N LYS A 229 -14.19 37.18 -31.69
CA LYS A 229 -15.35 38.06 -31.92
C LYS A 229 -15.18 39.44 -31.29
N ALA A 230 -14.67 39.51 -30.05
CA ALA A 230 -14.35 40.78 -29.39
C ALA A 230 -13.26 41.56 -30.14
N PHE A 231 -12.29 40.87 -30.75
CA PHE A 231 -11.21 41.49 -31.54
C PHE A 231 -11.61 41.83 -32.99
N ASN A 232 -12.61 41.15 -33.58
CA ASN A 232 -13.15 41.44 -34.91
C ASN A 232 -14.18 42.58 -34.92
N GLY A 233 -14.55 43.11 -33.75
CA GLY A 233 -15.18 44.42 -33.60
C GLY A 233 -14.25 45.54 -34.02
N LYS A 234 -14.07 45.73 -35.33
CA LYS A 234 -13.29 46.81 -35.94
C LYS A 234 -13.95 48.18 -35.69
N GLN A 235 -13.69 48.79 -34.55
CA GLN A 235 -13.55 50.25 -34.38
C GLN A 235 -13.13 50.58 -32.94
N LYS A 236 -11.91 51.13 -32.77
CA LYS A 236 -11.38 51.95 -31.63
C LYS A 236 -9.98 51.60 -31.08
N VAL A 237 -9.20 50.69 -31.67
CA VAL A 237 -7.83 50.43 -31.15
C VAL A 237 -6.82 51.56 -31.45
N LYS A 238 -7.08 52.43 -32.43
CA LYS A 238 -6.21 53.59 -32.72
C LYS A 238 -6.31 54.72 -31.68
N TYR A 239 -7.45 54.85 -30.99
CA TYR A 239 -7.69 55.89 -29.96
C TYR A 239 -7.27 55.45 -28.55
N SER A 240 -7.22 54.15 -28.27
CA SER A 240 -6.86 53.62 -26.94
C SER A 240 -5.37 53.78 -26.60
N TYR A 241 -4.47 53.58 -27.59
CA TYR A 241 -3.02 53.74 -27.38
C TYR A 241 -2.63 55.16 -26.97
N LYS A 242 -3.24 56.18 -27.59
CA LYS A 242 -2.95 57.59 -27.28
C LYS A 242 -3.43 57.97 -25.88
N ARG A 243 -4.58 57.41 -25.44
CA ARG A 243 -5.13 57.61 -24.08
C ARG A 243 -4.34 56.86 -23.01
N LEU A 244 -3.86 55.65 -23.29
CA LEU A 244 -3.00 54.86 -22.38
C LEU A 244 -1.65 55.54 -22.15
N LEU A 245 -1.03 56.09 -23.19
CA LEU A 245 0.21 56.86 -23.08
C LEU A 245 0.01 58.19 -22.33
N GLN A 246 -1.16 58.82 -22.45
CA GLN A 246 -1.51 60.03 -21.70
C GLN A 246 -1.88 59.74 -20.23
N ALA A 247 -2.48 58.59 -19.93
CA ALA A 247 -2.90 58.21 -18.58
C ALA A 247 -1.74 57.72 -17.70
N PHE A 248 -0.66 57.19 -18.29
CA PHE A 248 0.50 56.67 -17.56
C PHE A 248 1.83 57.22 -18.12
N PRO A 249 2.10 58.53 -17.96
CA PRO A 249 3.28 59.19 -18.54
C PRO A 249 4.63 58.71 -17.98
N LYS A 250 4.63 58.00 -16.84
CA LYS A 250 5.83 57.41 -16.22
C LYS A 250 6.06 55.93 -16.59
N MET A 251 5.28 55.38 -17.53
CA MET A 251 5.48 54.00 -17.99
C MET A 251 6.83 53.89 -18.69
N LYS A 252 7.81 53.27 -18.01
CA LYS A 252 9.07 52.87 -18.65
C LYS A 252 8.81 51.64 -19.49
N MET A 253 9.04 51.73 -20.80
CA MET A 253 9.13 50.52 -21.61
C MET A 253 10.35 49.71 -21.12
N PRO A 254 10.28 48.38 -21.09
CA PRO A 254 11.47 47.57 -20.81
C PRO A 254 12.45 47.78 -21.97
N ASP A 255 13.53 48.53 -21.73
CA ASP A 255 14.60 48.84 -22.72
C ASP A 255 15.47 47.62 -23.10
N SER A 256 15.09 46.43 -22.65
CA SER A 256 15.73 45.17 -23.05
C SER A 256 15.38 44.86 -24.52
N PRO A 257 16.38 44.78 -25.42
CA PRO A 257 16.17 44.41 -26.83
C PRO A 257 15.47 43.06 -26.97
N GLU A 258 15.71 42.14 -26.03
CA GLU A 258 15.06 40.82 -25.97
C GLU A 258 13.58 40.91 -25.67
N THR A 259 13.16 41.79 -24.77
CA THR A 259 11.75 41.96 -24.40
C THR A 259 10.96 42.58 -25.56
N ILE A 260 11.57 43.56 -26.25
CA ILE A 260 11.01 44.17 -27.47
C ILE A 260 10.95 43.14 -28.62
N LYS A 261 11.96 42.27 -28.74
CA LYS A 261 12.00 41.20 -29.74
C LYS A 261 10.92 40.16 -29.46
N LYS A 262 10.76 39.73 -28.21
CA LYS A 262 9.72 38.77 -27.77
C LYS A 262 8.32 39.34 -27.95
N PHE A 263 8.13 40.62 -27.66
CA PHE A 263 6.87 41.33 -27.88
C PHE A 263 6.54 41.48 -29.38
N ARG A 264 7.52 41.86 -30.21
CA ARG A 264 7.37 41.90 -31.68
C ARG A 264 7.14 40.52 -32.27
N GLU A 265 7.78 39.48 -31.77
CA GLU A 265 7.57 38.10 -32.20
C GLU A 265 6.17 37.60 -31.84
N ASN A 266 5.68 37.89 -30.64
CA ASN A 266 4.32 37.56 -30.24
C ASN A 266 3.28 38.31 -31.10
N LEU A 267 3.53 39.59 -31.42
CA LEU A 267 2.70 40.36 -32.35
C LEU A 267 2.77 39.82 -33.80
N LYS A 268 3.94 39.35 -34.26
CA LYS A 268 4.09 38.73 -35.58
C LYS A 268 3.44 37.35 -35.65
N LYS A 269 3.46 36.55 -34.57
CA LYS A 269 2.72 35.29 -34.46
C LYS A 269 1.22 35.54 -34.55
N LEU A 270 0.70 36.56 -33.85
CA LEU A 270 -0.70 37.01 -33.96
C LEU A 270 -1.08 37.45 -35.38
N ASN A 271 -0.19 38.12 -36.11
CA ASN A 271 -0.43 38.51 -37.50
C ASN A 271 -0.25 37.37 -38.53
N ARG A 272 0.50 36.30 -38.21
CA ARG A 272 0.60 35.11 -39.08
C ARG A 272 -0.66 34.27 -39.06
N TYR A 273 -1.34 34.16 -37.91
CA TYR A 273 -2.67 33.55 -37.82
C TYR A 273 -3.74 34.33 -38.61
N ARG A 274 -3.51 35.61 -38.90
CA ARG A 274 -4.35 36.47 -39.75
C ARG A 274 -4.22 36.24 -41.25
N LYS A 275 -3.26 35.41 -41.73
CA LYS A 275 -3.03 35.16 -43.16
C LYS A 275 -3.38 33.74 -43.63
N ILE A 276 -3.93 32.90 -42.75
CA ILE A 276 -4.53 31.61 -43.11
C ILE A 276 -6.01 31.66 -42.68
N LYS A 277 -6.76 32.55 -43.32
CA LYS A 277 -8.22 32.52 -43.57
C LYS A 277 -8.63 33.85 -44.20
#